data_AF-A0A6C8GTR0-F1
#
_entry.id   AF-A0A6C8GTR0-F1
#
_cell.length_a   1.000
_cell.length_b   1.000
_cell.length_c   1.000
_cell.angle_alpha   90.00
_cell.angle_beta   90.00
_cell.angle_gamma   90.00
#
_symmetry.space_group_name_H-M   'P 1'
#
loop_
_entity.id
_entity.type
_entity.pdbx_description
1 polymer ?
#
loop_
_entity_poly.entity_id
_entity_poly.type
_entity_poly.pdbx_seq_one_letter_code
_entity_poly.pdbx_strand_id
1 'polypeptide(L)' 'TLRALENALLEFPGCAMVISHDRWFLDRIATHILDYQDEGKVEFFEGNFTEYEEYKKRTLGAEALEPKRIKYKRIAK' A
#
# COMPACT_ATOMS: atom_id res chain seq x y z
N THR A 1 -6.05 15.82 14.12
CA THR A 1 -7.02 15.70 13.00
C THR A 1 -6.97 14.33 12.35
N LEU A 2 -5.79 13.74 12.09
CA LEU A 2 -5.65 12.42 11.46
C LEU A 2 -6.29 11.26 12.28
N ARG A 3 -6.13 11.27 13.61
CA ARG A 3 -6.78 10.29 14.50
C ARG A 3 -8.31 10.25 14.43
N ALA A 4 -8.95 11.39 14.16
CA ALA A 4 -10.41 11.43 14.04
C ALA A 4 -10.88 10.72 12.76
N LEU A 5 -10.09 10.83 11.69
CA LEU A 5 -10.35 10.12 10.44
C LEU A 5 -10.09 8.61 10.59
N GLU A 6 -9.02 8.20 11.28
CA GLU A 6 -8.75 6.79 11.61
C GLU A 6 -9.93 6.15 12.34
N ASN A 7 -10.41 6.78 13.42
CA ASN A 7 -11.52 6.25 14.20
C ASN A 7 -12.81 6.19 13.39
N ALA A 8 -13.11 7.23 12.60
CA ALA A 8 -14.30 7.24 11.75
C ALA A 8 -14.27 6.13 10.68
N LEU A 9 -13.10 5.81 10.14
CA LEU A 9 -12.94 4.72 9.17
C LEU A 9 -13.04 3.34 9.82
N LEU A 10 -12.56 3.18 11.06
CA LEU A 10 -12.70 1.92 11.81
C LEU A 10 -14.16 1.62 12.19
N GLU A 11 -14.95 2.65 12.48
CA GLU A 11 -16.37 2.51 12.81
C GLU A 11 -17.27 2.42 11.58
N PHE A 12 -16.74 2.67 10.37
CA PHE A 12 -17.51 2.67 9.15
C PHE A 12 -17.79 1.23 8.67
N PRO A 13 -19.06 0.79 8.59
CA PRO A 13 -19.41 -0.58 8.19
C PRO A 13 -19.39 -0.83 6.68
N GLY A 14 -18.94 0.15 5.88
CA GLY A 14 -18.89 0.02 4.42
C GLY A 14 -17.50 -0.36 3.91
N CYS A 15 -17.36 -0.39 2.59
CA CYS A 15 -16.07 -0.58 1.93
C CYS A 15 -15.40 0.77 1.69
N ALA A 16 -14.11 0.87 2.00
CA ALA A 16 -13.28 2.03 1.70
C ALA A 16 -12.03 1.60 0.95
N MET A 17 -11.68 2.32 -0.12
CA MET A 17 -10.39 2.23 -0.78
C MET A 17 -9.63 3.51 -0.49
N VAL A 18 -8.44 3.39 0.12
CA VAL A 18 -7.65 4.54 0.54
C VAL A 18 -6.24 4.44 -0.03
N ILE A 19 -5.79 5.50 -0.69
CA ILE A 19 -4.41 5.64 -1.17
C ILE A 19 -3.67 6.49 -0.15
N SER A 20 -2.67 5.91 0.52
CA SER A 20 -1.84 6.60 1.49
C SER A 20 -0.38 6.16 1.38
N HIS A 21 0.53 7.06 1.76
CA HIS A 21 1.95 6.76 1.92
C HIS A 21 2.37 6.66 3.41
N ASP A 22 1.44 6.88 4.34
CA ASP A 22 1.71 6.75 5.77
C ASP A 22 1.53 5.29 6.23
N ARG A 23 2.65 4.68 6.62
CA ARG A 23 2.71 3.28 7.05
C ARG A 23 1.87 3.04 8.30
N TRP A 24 1.88 3.97 9.27
CA TRP A 24 1.13 3.80 10.53
C TRP A 24 -0.38 3.88 10.31
N PHE A 25 -0.80 4.70 9.36
CA PHE A 25 -2.20 4.78 8.97
C PHE A 25 -2.66 3.49 8.29
N LEU A 26 -1.91 3.02 7.29
CA LEU A 26 -2.22 1.79 6.58
C LEU A 26 -2.22 0.58 7.52
N ASP A 27 -1.25 0.47 8.42
CA ASP A 27 -1.17 -0.65 9.36
C ASP A 27 -2.39 -0.75 10.30
N ARG A 28 -3.03 0.39 10.60
CA ARG A 28 -4.21 0.45 11.48
C ARG A 28 -5.53 0.16 10.78
N ILE A 29 -5.70 0.60 9.53
CA ILE A 29 -6.99 0.54 8.84
C ILE A 29 -7.04 -0.48 7.70
N ALA A 30 -5.89 -0.87 7.15
CA ALA A 30 -5.86 -1.73 5.98
C ALA A 30 -6.12 -3.18 6.38
N THR A 31 -7.15 -3.76 5.76
CA THR A 31 -7.41 -5.20 5.77
C THR A 31 -6.84 -5.88 4.53
N HIS A 32 -6.62 -5.11 3.47
CA HIS A 32 -6.07 -5.57 2.20
C HIS A 32 -5.14 -4.49 1.65
N ILE A 33 -4.08 -4.93 0.97
CA ILE A 33 -3.10 -4.08 0.30
C ILE A 33 -3.18 -4.33 -1.21
N LEU A 34 -3.32 -3.25 -1.97
CA LEU A 34 -3.08 -3.22 -3.40
C LEU A 34 -1.72 -2.55 -3.64
N ASP A 35 -0.71 -3.34 -3.99
CA ASP A 35 0.61 -2.81 -4.35
C ASP A 35 0.72 -2.66 -5.87
N TYR A 36 0.93 -1.42 -6.30
CA TYR A 36 1.22 -1.08 -7.69
C TYR A 36 2.73 -1.11 -7.89
N GLN A 37 3.21 -2.15 -8.58
CA GLN A 37 4.61 -2.37 -8.90
C GLN A 37 4.95 -1.87 -10.32
N ASP A 38 6.21 -2.07 -10.71
CA ASP A 38 6.72 -1.74 -12.04
C ASP A 38 5.93 -2.43 -13.16
N GLU A 39 5.93 -1.79 -14.34
CA GLU A 39 5.34 -2.33 -15.58
C GLU A 39 3.82 -2.62 -15.51
N GLY A 40 3.11 -1.98 -14.58
CA GLY A 40 1.66 -2.17 -14.44
C GLY A 40 1.26 -3.46 -13.73
N LYS A 41 2.21 -4.10 -13.04
CA LYS A 41 1.92 -5.24 -12.16
C LYS A 41 1.19 -4.72 -10.92
N VAL A 42 0.06 -5.33 -10.60
CA VAL A 42 -0.72 -5.04 -9.38
C VAL A 42 -0.83 -6.31 -8.59
N GLU A 43 -0.38 -6.27 -7.34
CA GLU A 43 -0.46 -7.39 -6.42
C GLU A 43 -1.52 -7.09 -5.35
N PHE A 44 -2.43 -8.04 -5.15
CA PHE A 44 -3.46 -7.95 -4.13
C PHE A 44 -3.09 -8.89 -2.98
N PHE A 45 -2.96 -8.32 -1.79
CA PHE A 45 -2.59 -9.02 -0.58
C PHE A 45 -3.67 -8.83 0.47
N GLU A 46 -4.06 -9.91 1.14
CA GLU A 46 -4.99 -9.89 2.27
C GLU A 46 -4.17 -9.85 3.57
N GLY A 47 -4.33 -8.76 4.33
CA GLY A 47 -3.55 -8.50 5.53
C GLY A 47 -3.22 -7.02 5.71
N ASN A 48 -2.58 -6.72 6.83
CA ASN A 48 -2.15 -5.36 7.15
C ASN A 48 -0.83 -5.00 6.42
N PHE A 49 -0.36 -3.76 6.61
CA PHE A 49 0.85 -3.28 5.95
C PHE A 49 2.11 -4.01 6.44
N THR A 50 2.20 -4.32 7.73
CA THR A 50 3.34 -5.05 8.31
C THR A 50 3.47 -6.46 7.74
N GLU A 51 2.36 -7.20 7.69
CA GLU A 51 2.28 -8.53 7.08
C GLU A 51 2.64 -8.49 5.60
N TYR A 52 2.19 -7.46 4.89
CA TYR A 52 2.57 -7.24 3.50
C TYR A 52 4.09 -7.01 3.35
N GLU A 53 4.72 -6.20 4.21
CA GLU A 53 6.17 -6.02 4.18
C GLU A 53 6.93 -7.32 4.45
N GLU A 54 6.47 -8.15 5.38
CA GLU A 54 7.07 -9.46 5.65
C GLU A 54 6.93 -10.42 4.47
N TYR A 55 5.74 -10.47 3.87
CA TYR A 55 5.49 -11.24 2.66
C TYR A 55 6.40 -10.77 1.52
N LYS A 56 6.48 -9.46 1.28
CA LYS A 56 7.32 -8.87 0.22
C LYS A 56 8.80 -9.20 0.43
N LYS A 57 9.29 -9.14 1.68
CA LYS A 57 10.67 -9.54 2.04
C LYS A 57 10.93 -11.02 1.78
N ARG A 58 9.96 -11.90 2.04
CA ARG A 58 10.09 -13.34 1.77
C ARG A 58 10.07 -13.66 0.27
N THR A 59 9.19 -13.00 -0.48
CA THR A 59 8.92 -13.35 -1.88
C THR A 59 9.93 -12.74 -2.85
N LEU A 60 10.28 -11.46 -2.70
CA LEU A 60 11.22 -10.78 -3.61
C LEU A 60 12.63 -10.57 -3.02
N GLY A 61 12.86 -10.93 -1.75
CA GLY A 61 14.13 -10.72 -1.07
C GLY A 61 14.39 -9.25 -0.67
N ALA A 62 15.57 -8.98 -0.10
CA ALA A 62 15.91 -7.67 0.47
C ALA A 62 15.96 -6.52 -0.58
N GLU A 63 16.20 -6.85 -1.85
CA GLU A 63 16.29 -5.88 -2.96
C GLU A 63 14.94 -5.24 -3.33
N ALA A 64 13.82 -5.80 -2.86
CA ALA A 64 12.48 -5.28 -3.15
C ALA A 64 12.03 -4.12 -2.26
N LEU A 65 12.75 -3.86 -1.17
CA LEU A 65 12.53 -2.67 -0.34
C LEU A 65 13.16 -1.42 -0.95
N GLU A 66 14.05 -1.57 -1.95
CA GLU A 66 14.64 -0.41 -2.60
C GLU A 66 13.68 0.18 -3.64
N PRO A 67 13.23 1.43 -3.47
CA PRO A 67 12.36 2.07 -4.43
C PRO A 67 13.14 2.34 -5.72
N LYS A 68 12.86 1.53 -6.76
CA LYS A 68 13.41 1.76 -8.10
C LYS A 68 12.63 2.89 -8.75
N ARG A 69 13.36 3.93 -9.19
CA ARG A 69 12.75 5.13 -9.75
C ARG A 69 12.29 4.86 -11.18
N ILE A 70 10.98 4.71 -11.38
CA ILE A 70 10.40 4.51 -12.71
C ILE A 70 10.55 5.78 -13.54
N LYS A 71 11.29 5.70 -14.65
CA LYS A 71 11.33 6.76 -15.66
C LYS A 71 10.22 6.52 -16.67
N TYR A 72 9.06 7.12 -16.44
CA TYR A 72 8.01 7.15 -17.48
C TYR A 72 8.48 7.99 -18.66
N LYS A 73 8.28 7.49 -19.90
CA LYS A 73 8.46 8.30 -21.10
C LYS A 73 7.47 9.47 -21.03
N ARG A 74 7.97 10.70 -21.11
CA ARG A 74 7.13 11.90 -21.21
C ARG A 74 6.23 11.74 -22.44
N ILE A 75 4.92 11.83 -22.25
CA ILE A 75 3.97 11.93 -23.36
C ILE A 75 4.28 13.25 -24.06
N ALA A 76 4.78 13.17 -25.29
CA ALA A 76 4.97 14.34 -26.14
C ALA A 76 3.60 14.76 -26.69
N LYS A 77 3.36 16.07 -26.71
CA LYS A 77 2.13 16.70 -27.17
C LYS A 77 2.03 16.68 -28.70
#